data_AF-A0A1F3M1U7-F1
#
_entry.id   AF-A0A1F3M1U7-F1
#
_cell.length_a   1.000
_cell.length_b   1.000
_cell.length_c   1.000
_cell.angle_alpha   90.00
_cell.angle_beta   90.00
_cell.angle_gamma   90.00
#
_symmetry.space_group_name_H-M   'P 1'
#
loop_
_entity.id
_entity.type
_entity.pdbx_description
1 polymer ?
#
loop_
_entity_poly.entity_id
_entity_poly.type
_entity_poly.pdbx_seq_one_letter_code
_entity_poly.pdbx_strand_id
1 'polypeptide(L)' 'MDRNLLIDSIVNKIKQLPEAKIIEVSNFADFLLSKIDDGILQDGIQKITSESKAFEYLLVEEDIYSVNDLKEKYN' A
#
# COMPACT_ATOMS: atom_id res chain seq x y z
N MET A 1 26.57 5.24 8.54
CA MET A 1 27.18 5.37 7.20
C MET A 1 26.60 6.63 6.58
N ASP A 2 27.42 7.60 6.20
CA ASP A 2 26.93 8.86 5.62
C ASP A 2 26.34 8.61 4.23
N ARG A 3 25.18 9.22 3.95
CA ARG A 3 24.45 9.09 2.68
C ARG A 3 25.33 9.53 1.51
N ASN A 4 26.10 10.60 1.69
CA ASN A 4 26.96 11.14 0.64
C ASN A 4 28.11 10.17 0.32
N LEU A 5 28.77 9.63 1.35
CA LEU A 5 29.81 8.60 1.18
C LEU A 5 29.29 7.35 0.45
N LEU A 6 28.04 6.96 0.69
CA LEU A 6 27.42 5.84 -0.01
C LEU A 6 27.17 6.16 -1.49
N ILE A 7 26.62 7.34 -1.78
CA ILE A 7 26.36 7.78 -3.16
C ILE A 7 27.67 7.83 -3.95
N ASP A 8 28.72 8.42 -3.38
CA ASP A 8 30.02 8.52 -4.02
C ASP A 8 30.63 7.13 -4.30
N SER A 9 30.50 6.20 -3.34
CA SER A 9 30.92 4.81 -3.51
C SER A 9 30.17 4.11 -4.66
N ILE A 10 28.86 4.34 -4.77
CA ILE A 10 28.02 3.76 -5.82
C ILE A 10 28.39 4.33 -7.19
N VAL A 11 28.54 5.65 -7.31
CA VAL A 11 28.94 6.31 -8.56
C VAL A 11 30.28 5.76 -9.04
N ASN A 12 31.25 5.59 -8.14
CA ASN A 12 32.56 5.03 -8.47
C ASN A 12 32.49 3.57 -8.92
N LYS A 13 31.55 2.76 -8.39
CA LYS A 13 31.31 1.39 -8.86
C LYS A 13 30.65 1.38 -10.23
N ILE A 14 29.64 2.21 -10.46
CA ILE A 14 28.92 2.30 -11.75
C ILE A 14 29.86 2.69 -12.89
N LYS A 15 30.80 3.61 -12.65
CA LYS A 15 31.82 4.03 -13.63
C LYS A 15 32.72 2.89 -14.12
N GLN A 16 32.83 1.80 -13.37
CA GLN A 16 33.65 0.63 -13.73
C GLN A 16 32.86 -0.44 -14.47
N LEU A 17 31.55 -0.27 -14.62
CA LEU A 17 30.68 -1.24 -15.27
C LEU A 17 30.66 -1.06 -16.79
N PRO A 18 30.52 -2.15 -17.56
CA PRO A 18 30.19 -2.08 -18.97
C PRO A 18 28.82 -1.42 -19.18
N GLU A 19 28.61 -0.78 -20.32
CA GLU A 19 27.40 -0.02 -20.65
C GLU A 19 26.09 -0.82 -20.43
N ALA A 20 26.06 -2.09 -20.86
CA ALA A 20 24.90 -2.96 -20.65
C ALA A 20 24.51 -3.11 -19.17
N LYS A 21 25.50 -3.13 -18.26
CA LYS A 21 25.27 -3.22 -16.81
C LYS A 21 24.85 -1.88 -16.21
N ILE A 22 25.28 -0.76 -16.79
CA ILE A 22 24.79 0.57 -16.38
C ILE A 22 23.29 0.70 -16.67
N ILE A 23 22.85 0.23 -17.85
CA ILE A 23 21.42 0.18 -18.21
C ILE A 23 20.63 -0.67 -17.21
N GLU A 24 21.15 -1.84 -16.84
CA GLU A 24 20.51 -2.71 -15.83
C GLU A 24 20.36 -2.01 -14.46
N VAL A 25 21.40 -1.31 -14.01
CA VAL A 25 21.34 -0.52 -12.77
C VAL A 25 20.31 0.60 -12.86
N SER A 26 20.24 1.31 -14.00
CA SER A 26 19.23 2.35 -14.23
C SER A 26 17.82 1.78 -14.16
N ASN A 27 17.55 0.70 -14.90
CA ASN A 27 16.26 0.04 -14.91
C ASN A 27 15.85 -0.45 -13.51
N PHE A 28 16.81 -0.95 -12.73
CA PHE A 28 16.54 -1.37 -11.37
C PHE A 28 16.23 -0.19 -10.44
N ALA A 29 16.93 0.94 -10.59
CA ALA A 29 16.62 2.16 -9.83
C ALA A 29 15.20 2.67 -10.15
N ASP A 30 14.83 2.69 -11.43
CA ASP A 30 13.48 3.08 -11.87
C ASP A 30 12.41 2.14 -11.31
N PHE A 31 12.68 0.83 -11.33
CA PHE A 31 11.81 -0.16 -10.69
C PHE A 31 11.61 0.12 -9.20
N LEU A 32 12.68 0.38 -8.45
CA LEU A 32 12.58 0.69 -7.02
C LEU A 32 11.78 1.98 -6.76
N LEU A 33 11.97 3.02 -7.58
CA LEU A 33 11.20 4.25 -7.47
C LEU A 33 9.71 4.00 -7.72
N SER A 34 9.36 3.27 -8.79
CA SER A 34 7.96 2.91 -9.07
C SER A 34 7.29 2.15 -7.92
N LYS A 35 8.03 1.28 -7.22
CA LYS A 35 7.49 0.54 -6.07
C LYS A 35 7.19 1.43 -4.87
N ILE A 36 7.95 2.51 -4.67
CA ILE A 36 7.67 3.50 -3.63
C ILE A 36 6.40 4.26 -3.98
N ASP A 37 6.26 4.70 -5.23
CA ASP A 37 5.06 5.41 -5.70
C ASP A 37 3.80 4.54 -5.61
N ASP A 38 3.89 3.27 -6.03
CA ASP A 38 2.82 2.27 -5.89
C ASP A 38 2.39 2.12 -4.42
N GLY A 39 3.36 2.05 -3.50
CA GLY A 39 3.09 1.93 -2.07
C GLY A 39 2.37 3.15 -1.50
N ILE A 40 2.82 4.35 -1.84
CA ILE A 40 2.18 5.60 -1.43
C ILE A 40 0.73 5.67 -1.96
N LEU A 41 0.52 5.26 -3.22
CA LEU A 41 -0.81 5.22 -3.82
C LEU A 41 -1.72 4.23 -3.08
N GLN A 42 -1.22 3.03 -2.80
CA GLN A 42 -1.96 1.99 -2.08
C GLN A 42 -2.35 2.45 -0.68
N ASP A 43 -1.42 3.04 0.07
CA ASP A 43 -1.67 3.57 1.42
C ASP A 43 -2.74 4.68 1.38
N GLY A 44 -2.67 5.56 0.37
CA GLY A 44 -3.68 6.60 0.15
C GLY A 44 -5.08 6.04 -0.12
N ILE A 45 -5.19 5.04 -1.00
CA ILE A 45 -6.46 4.35 -1.29
C ILE A 45 -7.02 3.67 -0.03
N GLN A 46 -6.16 2.96 0.71
CA GLN A 46 -6.55 2.28 1.94
C GLN A 46 -7.08 3.28 2.97
N LYS A 47 -6.39 4.41 3.17
CA LYS A 47 -6.83 5.47 4.07
C LYS A 47 -8.20 6.01 3.69
N ILE A 48 -8.39 6.42 2.43
CA ILE A 48 -9.67 6.95 1.93
C ILE A 48 -10.79 5.94 2.12
N THR A 49 -10.53 4.66 1.84
CA THR A 49 -11.52 3.59 2.00
C THR A 49 -11.87 3.36 3.46
N SER A 50 -10.88 3.38 4.36
CA SER A 50 -11.10 3.20 5.80
C SER A 50 -11.83 4.38 6.46
N GLU A 51 -11.64 5.59 5.95
CA GLU A 51 -12.32 6.80 6.43
C GLU A 51 -13.69 7.00 5.74
N SER A 52 -14.00 6.21 4.71
CA SER A 52 -15.24 6.30 3.96
C SER A 52 -16.42 5.76 4.76
N LYS A 53 -17.47 6.58 4.85
CA LYS A 53 -18.77 6.16 5.42
C LYS A 53 -19.59 5.25 4.51
N ALA A 54 -19.13 5.03 3.26
CA ALA A 54 -19.88 4.22 2.29
C ALA A 54 -20.15 2.80 2.78
N PHE A 55 -19.30 2.27 3.67
CA PHE A 55 -19.43 0.92 4.24
C PHE A 55 -19.78 0.92 5.74
N GLU A 56 -20.20 2.05 6.31
CA GLU A 56 -20.55 2.16 7.73
C GLU A 56 -21.71 1.22 8.11
N TYR A 57 -22.60 0.92 7.16
CA TYR A 57 -23.68 -0.07 7.32
C TYR A 57 -23.19 -1.49 7.60
N LEU A 58 -21.93 -1.84 7.28
CA LEU A 58 -21.36 -3.16 7.61
C LEU A 58 -20.94 -3.26 9.08
N LEU A 59 -20.79 -2.13 9.78
CA LEU A 59 -20.40 -2.10 11.19
C LEU A 59 -21.58 -2.24 12.14
N VAL A 60 -22.80 -2.05 11.62
CA VAL A 60 -24.04 -2.15 12.39
C VAL A 60 -24.81 -3.34 11.85
N GLU A 61 -24.97 -4.36 12.67
CA GLU A 61 -25.89 -5.45 12.35
C GLU A 61 -27.31 -4.93 12.63
N GLU A 62 -28.14 -4.85 11.59
CA GLU A 62 -29.54 -4.48 11.77
C GLU A 62 -30.27 -5.60 12.51
N ASP A 63 -31.03 -5.25 13.56
CA ASP A 63 -31.94 -6.18 14.24
C ASP A 63 -33.12 -6.53 13.31
N ILE A 64 -32.88 -7.47 12.40
CA ILE A 64 -33.86 -7.92 11.39
C ILE A 64 -34.93 -8.86 11.95
N TYR A 65 -34.80 -9.28 13.20
CA TYR A 65 -35.78 -10.10 13.91
C TYR A 65 -36.15 -9.43 15.23
N SER A 66 -37.44 -9.45 15.53
CA SER A 66 -38.02 -8.89 16.74
C SER A 66 -38.90 -9.91 17.46
N VAL A 67 -39.25 -9.63 18.71
CA VAL A 67 -40.23 -10.41 19.48
C VAL A 67 -41.61 -10.43 18.79
N ASN A 68 -41.88 -9.50 17.87
CA ASN A 68 -43.12 -9.48 17.09
C ASN A 68 -43.16 -10.53 15.99
N ASP A 69 -42.00 -11.07 15.58
CA ASP A 69 -41.90 -12.11 14.55
C ASP A 69 -42.11 -13.52 15.12
N LEU A 70 -42.22 -13.66 16.45
CA LEU A 70 -42.47 -14.93 17.11
C LEU A 70 -43.89 -15.43 16.83
N LYS A 71 -43.97 -16.61 16.21
CA LYS A 71 -45.24 -17.32 15.93
C LYS A 71 -46.01 -17.70 17.21
N GLU A 72 -45.29 -18.06 18.26
CA GLU A 72 -45.85 -18.42 19.56
C GLU A 72 -45.09 -17.70 20.67
N LYS A 73 -45.83 -17.11 21.60
CA LYS A 73 -45.29 -16.42 22.78
C LYS A 73 -45.72 -17.22 24.01
N TYR A 74 -44.76 -17.70 24.78
CA TYR A 74 -45.00 -18.38 26.05
C TYR A 74 -44.79 -17.38 27.19
N ASN A 75 -45.72 -17.37 28.15
CA ASN A 75 -45.69 -16.50 29.33
C ASN A 75 -45.02 -17.20 30.52
#